data_AF-A0A075R9J4-F1
#
_entry.id   AF-A0A075R9J4-F1
#
_cell.length_a   1.000
_cell.length_b   1.000
_cell.length_c   1.000
_cell.angle_alpha   90.00
_cell.angle_beta   90.00
_cell.angle_gamma   90.00
#
_symmetry.space_group_name_H-M   'P 1'
#
loop_
_entity.id
_entity.type
_entity.pdbx_description
1 polymer ?
#
loop_
_entity_poly.entity_id
_entity_poly.type
_entity_poly.pdbx_seq_one_letter_code
_entity_poly.pdbx_strand_id
1 'polypeptide(L)'
;MNSSQQGSIALISFQGLQKEVEQIAQALSLRTEGGVRLSMPGETFANTFCADFTLWDLAGVITLKSKPGRYGFNRDNRQDIPLIMRFSISYNSPRDAETIKQRINEYFSYEAEVHWNVASTEQTKQMDLAVHFEYQPQHDIIDAYIRYVLGMITGRNTAA
;
A
#
# COMPACT_ATOMS: atom_id res chain seq x y z
N MET A 1 18.17 22.37 18.73
CA MET A 1 17.95 20.90 18.70
C MET A 1 16.57 20.67 18.09
N ASN A 2 16.29 19.93 17.02
CA ASN A 2 17.00 18.87 16.31
C ASN A 2 16.34 18.57 14.93
N SER A 3 16.64 19.33 13.87
CA SER A 3 16.22 18.98 12.50
C SER A 3 16.88 17.68 12.00
N SER A 4 18.09 17.40 12.50
CA SER A 4 18.90 16.22 12.17
C SER A 4 18.38 14.91 12.77
N GLN A 5 17.84 14.92 13.99
CA GLN A 5 17.25 13.71 14.59
C GLN A 5 15.92 13.34 13.94
N GLN A 6 15.13 14.33 13.53
CA GLN A 6 13.85 14.13 12.88
C GLN A 6 14.01 13.48 11.48
N GLY A 7 14.98 13.93 10.69
CA GLY A 7 15.33 13.28 9.43
C GLY A 7 15.85 11.85 9.59
N SER A 8 16.53 11.56 10.70
CA SER A 8 17.05 10.21 11.00
C SER A 8 15.94 9.21 11.32
N ILE A 9 14.90 9.63 12.04
CA ILE A 9 13.77 8.74 12.42
C ILE A 9 12.88 8.45 11.20
N ALA A 10 12.57 9.45 10.38
CA ALA A 10 11.85 9.20 9.10
C ALA A 10 12.63 8.22 8.22
N LEU A 11 13.93 8.42 8.05
CA LEU A 11 14.76 7.51 7.27
C LEU A 11 14.67 6.06 7.77
N ILE A 12 14.67 5.86 9.09
CA ILE A 12 14.54 4.52 9.70
C ILE A 12 13.16 3.90 9.40
N SER A 13 12.08 4.64 9.57
CA SER A 13 10.71 4.14 9.30
C SER A 13 10.52 3.76 7.83
N PHE A 14 11.04 4.58 6.92
CA PHE A 14 10.99 4.31 5.48
C PHE A 14 11.93 3.18 5.05
N GLN A 15 13.11 3.03 5.67
CA GLN A 15 13.96 1.84 5.47
C GLN A 15 13.26 0.56 5.94
N GLY A 16 12.53 0.63 7.06
CA GLY A 16 11.67 -0.46 7.53
C GLY A 16 10.61 -0.84 6.49
N LEU A 17 9.91 0.15 5.95
CA LEU A 17 8.93 -0.04 4.86
C LEU A 17 9.55 -0.71 3.63
N GLN A 18 10.72 -0.24 3.17
CA GLN A 18 11.41 -0.84 2.03
C GLN A 18 11.71 -2.33 2.26
N LYS A 19 12.25 -2.66 3.43
CA LYS A 19 12.58 -4.04 3.79
C LYS A 19 11.32 -4.92 3.85
N GLU A 20 10.23 -4.42 4.42
CA GLU A 20 8.95 -5.15 4.48
C GLU A 20 8.42 -5.43 3.07
N VAL A 21 8.44 -4.43 2.17
CA VAL A 21 8.00 -4.63 0.77
C VAL A 21 8.87 -5.66 0.04
N GLU A 22 10.20 -5.61 0.22
CA GLU A 22 11.13 -6.61 -0.36
C GLU A 22 10.85 -8.03 0.16
N GLN A 23 10.55 -8.16 1.46
CA GLN A 23 10.19 -9.45 2.08
C GLN A 23 8.86 -9.99 1.54
N ILE A 24 7.84 -9.15 1.42
CA ILE A 24 6.54 -9.51 0.84
C ILE A 24 6.72 -9.98 -0.60
N ALA A 25 7.50 -9.22 -1.40
CA ALA A 25 7.77 -9.57 -2.78
C ALA A 25 8.45 -10.94 -2.90
N GLN A 26 9.44 -11.21 -2.04
CA GLN A 26 10.11 -12.50 -2.00
C GLN A 26 9.14 -13.63 -1.59
N ALA A 27 8.35 -13.44 -0.54
CA ALA A 27 7.41 -14.44 -0.02
C ALA A 27 6.33 -14.80 -1.06
N LEU A 28 5.86 -13.81 -1.81
CA LEU A 28 4.81 -13.97 -2.82
C LEU A 28 5.36 -14.19 -4.24
N SER A 29 6.69 -14.28 -4.41
CA SER A 29 7.35 -14.40 -5.72
C SER A 29 6.96 -13.30 -6.72
N LEU A 30 6.74 -12.08 -6.22
CA LEU A 30 6.37 -10.91 -7.00
C LEU A 30 7.63 -10.16 -7.45
N ARG A 31 7.54 -9.50 -8.62
CA ARG A 31 8.56 -8.54 -9.05
C ARG A 31 8.30 -7.20 -8.36
N THR A 32 9.35 -6.55 -7.87
CA THR A 32 9.27 -5.23 -7.26
C THR A 32 9.95 -4.20 -8.16
N GLU A 33 9.25 -3.10 -8.43
CA GLU A 33 9.79 -1.90 -9.04
C GLU A 33 9.57 -0.70 -8.11
N GLY A 34 10.46 0.29 -8.17
CA GLY A 34 10.35 1.49 -7.34
C GLY A 34 11.22 1.44 -6.09
N GLY A 35 10.84 2.20 -5.07
CA GLY A 35 11.64 2.36 -3.85
C GLY A 35 11.28 3.59 -3.03
N VAL A 36 11.92 3.72 -1.87
CA VAL A 36 11.91 4.94 -1.07
C VAL A 36 12.83 5.97 -1.70
N ARG A 37 12.36 7.21 -1.84
CA ARG A 37 13.13 8.33 -2.38
C ARG A 37 12.94 9.57 -1.53
N LEU A 38 13.98 10.40 -1.47
CA LEU A 38 13.87 11.76 -0.95
C LEU A 38 13.30 12.65 -2.06
N SER A 39 12.26 13.44 -1.77
CA SER A 39 11.74 14.44 -2.70
C SER A 39 12.80 15.50 -2.98
N MET A 40 12.93 15.88 -4.26
CA MET A 40 14.00 16.77 -4.70
C MET A 40 13.73 18.25 -4.32
N PRO A 41 14.79 19.06 -4.17
CA PRO A 41 14.65 20.51 -4.03
C PRO A 41 13.95 21.11 -5.27
N GLY A 42 12.84 21.82 -5.06
CA GLY A 42 12.03 22.43 -6.14
C GLY A 42 10.58 21.95 -6.19
N GLU A 43 10.25 20.85 -5.50
CA GLU A 43 8.87 20.42 -5.29
C GLU A 43 8.25 21.13 -4.08
N THR A 44 6.91 21.27 -4.08
CA THR A 44 6.11 21.87 -2.98
C THR A 44 6.40 21.23 -1.61
N PHE A 45 6.99 20.03 -1.60
CA PHE A 45 7.35 19.24 -0.43
C PHE A 45 8.84 18.80 -0.42
N ALA A 46 9.77 19.64 -0.89
CA ALA A 46 11.20 19.35 -0.88
C ALA A 46 11.71 18.85 0.50
N ASN A 47 12.64 17.88 0.49
CA ASN A 47 13.20 17.23 1.67
C ASN A 47 12.20 16.39 2.50
N THR A 48 11.22 15.77 1.84
CA THR A 48 10.31 14.79 2.46
C THR A 48 10.55 13.41 1.83
N PHE A 49 10.30 12.34 2.58
CA PHE A 49 10.43 10.99 2.05
C PHE A 49 9.12 10.58 1.36
N CYS A 50 9.25 9.97 0.19
CA CYS A 50 8.17 9.29 -0.51
C CYS A 50 8.53 7.82 -0.74
N ALA A 51 7.53 6.97 -0.74
CA ALA A 51 7.63 5.57 -1.14
C ALA A 51 6.71 5.36 -2.33
N ASP A 52 7.23 4.80 -3.41
CA ASP A 52 6.44 4.35 -4.56
C ASP A 52 6.95 2.97 -4.95
N PHE A 53 6.15 1.95 -4.69
CA PHE A 53 6.44 0.56 -5.04
C PHE A 53 5.37 0.02 -5.96
N THR A 54 5.79 -0.77 -6.93
CA THR A 54 4.91 -1.60 -7.77
C THR A 54 5.32 -3.05 -7.57
N LEU A 55 4.43 -3.86 -7.00
CA LEU A 55 4.57 -5.31 -6.91
C LEU A 55 3.72 -5.95 -7.99
N TRP A 56 4.30 -6.79 -8.84
CA TRP A 56 3.53 -7.37 -9.94
C TRP A 56 3.99 -8.77 -10.32
N ASP A 57 3.03 -9.53 -10.85
CA ASP A 57 3.24 -10.81 -11.52
C ASP A 57 2.27 -10.93 -12.71
N LEU A 58 2.13 -12.14 -13.27
CA LEU A 58 1.19 -12.38 -14.37
C LEU A 58 -0.29 -12.23 -13.96
N ALA A 59 -0.60 -12.27 -12.66
CA ALA A 59 -1.95 -12.26 -12.11
C ALA A 59 -2.42 -10.87 -11.63
N GLY A 60 -1.52 -9.89 -11.46
CA GLY A 60 -1.93 -8.54 -11.12
C GLY A 60 -0.79 -7.56 -10.80
N VAL A 61 -1.19 -6.32 -10.54
CA VAL A 61 -0.31 -5.21 -10.12
C VAL A 61 -0.85 -4.62 -8.82
N ILE A 62 0.02 -4.52 -7.83
CA ILE A 62 -0.20 -3.82 -6.57
C ILE A 62 0.71 -2.59 -6.57
N THR A 63 0.16 -1.42 -6.28
CA THR A 63 0.97 -0.22 -6.08
C THR A 63 0.86 0.27 -4.65
N LEU A 64 1.98 0.59 -4.02
CA LEU A 64 2.03 1.15 -2.68
C LEU A 64 2.67 2.54 -2.75
N LYS A 65 1.91 3.56 -2.37
CA LYS A 65 2.34 4.95 -2.43
C LYS A 65 2.19 5.63 -1.08
N SER A 66 3.25 6.28 -0.60
CA SER A 66 3.14 7.27 0.46
C SER A 66 3.04 8.67 -0.15
N LYS A 67 2.16 9.51 0.39
CA LYS A 67 2.13 10.93 -0.01
C LYS A 67 3.31 11.68 0.62
N PRO A 68 3.90 12.67 -0.06
CA PRO A 68 4.88 13.57 0.55
C PRO A 68 4.21 14.36 1.67
N GLY A 69 4.45 13.97 2.92
CA GLY A 69 3.94 14.68 4.09
C GLY A 69 5.00 15.64 4.61
N ARG A 70 4.58 16.84 5.06
CA ARG A 70 5.34 17.54 6.11
C ARG A 70 5.12 16.75 7.39
N TYR A 71 5.88 15.68 7.56
CA TYR A 71 5.83 14.89 8.78
C TYR A 71 6.19 15.83 9.94
N GLY A 72 5.16 16.27 10.67
CA GLY A 72 5.32 17.07 11.87
C GLY A 72 5.93 16.17 12.92
N PHE A 73 7.25 16.21 13.02
CA PHE A 73 8.02 15.31 13.88
C PHE A 73 7.88 15.71 15.36
N ASN A 74 6.70 15.51 15.93
CA ASN A 74 6.50 15.56 17.37
C ASN A 74 7.14 14.31 17.98
N ARG A 75 8.02 14.54 18.97
CA ARG A 75 8.77 13.50 19.67
C ARG A 75 7.91 12.47 20.40
N ASP A 76 6.63 12.76 20.61
CA ASP A 76 5.73 11.99 21.48
C ASP A 76 4.69 11.15 20.75
N ASN A 77 4.57 11.23 19.42
CA ASN A 77 3.61 10.41 18.66
C ASN A 77 4.34 9.38 17.79
N ARG A 78 3.84 8.14 17.86
CA ARG A 78 4.12 7.07 16.89
C ARG A 78 4.02 7.67 15.48
N GLN A 79 5.07 7.57 14.69
CA GLN A 79 5.12 8.19 13.36
C GLN A 79 4.37 7.31 12.37
N ASP A 80 3.07 7.55 12.31
CA ASP A 80 2.18 6.92 11.35
C ASP A 80 2.45 7.48 9.95
N ILE A 81 2.77 6.60 9.00
CA ILE A 81 3.02 6.97 7.60
C ILE A 81 1.72 6.73 6.82
N PRO A 82 1.07 7.76 6.25
CA PRO A 82 -0.12 7.53 5.44
C PRO A 82 0.29 6.82 4.14
N LEU A 83 -0.26 5.63 3.94
CA LEU A 83 -0.07 4.82 2.75
C LEU A 83 -1.38 4.68 1.97
N ILE A 84 -1.24 4.63 0.66
CA ILE A 84 -2.28 4.25 -0.29
C ILE A 84 -1.79 3.00 -0.99
N MET A 85 -2.49 1.89 -0.76
CA MET A 85 -2.27 0.63 -1.48
C MET A 85 -3.35 0.50 -2.54
N ARG A 86 -2.97 0.17 -3.78
CA ARG A 86 -3.91 -0.03 -4.88
C ARG A 86 -3.76 -1.39 -5.51
N PHE A 87 -4.89 -1.97 -5.89
CA PHE A 87 -4.97 -3.24 -6.60
C PHE A 87 -5.79 -3.06 -7.87
N SER A 88 -5.31 -3.62 -8.97
CA SER A 88 -6.12 -3.82 -10.16
C SER A 88 -6.65 -5.25 -10.18
N ILE A 89 -7.97 -5.39 -10.16
CA ILE A 89 -8.67 -6.66 -9.94
C ILE A 89 -9.48 -7.01 -11.17
N SER A 90 -9.25 -8.20 -11.73
CA SER A 90 -10.10 -8.75 -12.79
C SER A 90 -11.22 -9.61 -12.19
N TYR A 91 -12.42 -9.55 -12.76
CA TYR A 91 -13.58 -10.32 -12.29
C TYR A 91 -14.28 -11.07 -13.42
N ASN A 92 -15.04 -12.13 -13.10
CA ASN A 92 -15.66 -12.96 -14.13
C ASN A 92 -17.10 -12.55 -14.46
N SER A 93 -17.81 -11.98 -13.49
CA SER A 93 -19.19 -11.49 -13.63
C SER A 93 -19.47 -10.30 -12.71
N PRO A 94 -20.53 -9.50 -12.97
CA PRO A 94 -20.92 -8.41 -12.06
C PRO A 94 -21.22 -8.89 -10.63
N ARG A 95 -21.82 -10.08 -10.48
CA ARG A 95 -22.10 -10.68 -9.17
C ARG A 95 -20.83 -11.04 -8.39
N ASP A 96 -19.83 -11.54 -9.12
CA ASP A 96 -18.50 -11.84 -8.59
C ASP A 96 -17.81 -10.54 -8.10
N ALA A 97 -17.82 -9.50 -8.94
CA ALA A 97 -17.31 -8.18 -8.56
C ALA A 97 -17.95 -7.64 -7.28
N GLU A 98 -19.28 -7.72 -7.16
CA GLU A 98 -19.99 -7.24 -5.97
C GLU A 98 -19.66 -8.07 -4.71
N THR A 99 -19.51 -9.38 -4.87
CA THR A 99 -19.13 -10.27 -3.76
C THR A 99 -17.71 -9.95 -3.27
N ILE A 100 -16.78 -9.70 -4.18
CA ILE A 100 -15.39 -9.28 -3.85
C ILE A 100 -15.42 -7.94 -3.12
N LYS A 101 -16.16 -6.95 -3.65
CA LYS A 101 -16.29 -5.62 -3.01
C LYS A 101 -16.82 -5.72 -1.59
N GLN A 102 -17.92 -6.47 -1.41
CA GLN A 102 -18.55 -6.63 -0.10
C GLN A 102 -17.57 -7.21 0.93
N ARG A 103 -16.89 -8.32 0.60
CA ARG A 103 -15.97 -9.00 1.53
C ARG A 103 -14.74 -8.16 1.86
N ILE A 104 -14.24 -7.39 0.90
CA ILE A 104 -13.11 -6.48 1.13
C ILE A 104 -13.55 -5.30 2.00
N ASN A 105 -14.72 -4.71 1.74
CA ASN A 105 -15.27 -3.65 2.59
C ASN A 105 -15.53 -4.13 4.02
N GLU A 106 -16.03 -5.36 4.21
CA GLU A 106 -16.24 -5.96 5.52
C GLU A 106 -14.92 -6.09 6.30
N TYR A 107 -13.87 -6.61 5.66
CA TYR A 107 -12.55 -6.75 6.28
C TYR A 107 -11.96 -5.41 6.72
N PHE A 108 -12.01 -4.40 5.85
CA PHE A 108 -11.40 -3.09 6.13
C PHE A 108 -12.27 -2.13 6.94
N SER A 109 -13.52 -2.51 7.27
CA SER A 109 -14.55 -1.62 7.82
C SER A 109 -14.13 -0.81 9.06
N TYR A 110 -13.14 -1.29 9.82
CA TYR A 110 -12.61 -0.61 11.00
C TYR A 110 -11.11 -0.29 10.92
N GLU A 111 -10.43 -0.74 9.87
CA GLU A 111 -8.96 -0.74 9.79
C GLU A 111 -8.40 0.21 8.72
N ALA A 112 -9.17 0.48 7.67
CA ALA A 112 -8.73 1.33 6.57
C ALA A 112 -9.90 1.99 5.83
N GLU A 113 -9.63 3.12 5.18
CA GLU A 113 -10.57 3.74 4.26
C GLU A 113 -10.45 3.08 2.88
N VAL A 114 -11.56 2.57 2.35
CA VAL A 114 -11.60 1.83 1.08
C VAL A 114 -12.34 2.64 0.01
N HIS A 115 -11.71 2.76 -1.16
CA HIS A 115 -12.30 3.38 -2.34
C HIS A 115 -12.26 2.44 -3.53
N TRP A 116 -13.39 2.35 -4.24
CA TRP A 116 -13.53 1.55 -5.44
C TRP A 116 -13.66 2.44 -6.67
N ASN A 117 -12.79 2.24 -7.66
CA ASN A 117 -12.93 2.82 -8.99
C ASN A 117 -13.26 1.68 -9.97
N VAL A 118 -14.49 1.64 -10.45
CA VAL A 118 -14.87 0.71 -11.52
C VAL A 118 -14.64 1.43 -12.84
N ALA A 119 -13.70 0.95 -13.66
CA ALA A 119 -13.60 1.41 -15.03
C ALA A 119 -14.87 0.96 -15.76
N SER A 120 -15.80 1.90 -16.00
CA SER A 120 -17.16 1.61 -16.46
C SER A 120 -17.20 1.27 -17.95
N THR A 121 -16.62 0.15 -18.36
CA THR A 121 -16.96 -0.44 -19.66
C THR A 121 -17.17 -1.93 -19.49
N GLU A 122 -18.33 -2.44 -19.92
CA GLU A 122 -18.62 -3.90 -19.91
C GLU A 122 -17.56 -4.74 -20.63
N GLN A 123 -16.72 -4.10 -21.44
CA GLN A 123 -15.63 -4.69 -22.21
C GLN A 123 -14.39 -5.01 -21.37
N THR A 124 -14.14 -4.28 -20.29
CA THR A 124 -13.02 -4.55 -19.37
C THR A 124 -13.57 -4.98 -18.03
N LYS A 125 -13.54 -6.30 -17.76
CA LYS A 125 -13.96 -6.86 -16.48
C LYS A 125 -12.90 -6.58 -15.40
N GLN A 126 -12.68 -5.29 -15.13
CA GLN A 126 -11.64 -4.79 -14.24
C GLN A 126 -12.20 -3.74 -13.28
N MET A 127 -11.70 -3.75 -12.07
CA MET A 127 -11.96 -2.73 -11.06
C MET A 127 -10.69 -2.44 -10.29
N ASP A 128 -10.53 -1.18 -9.88
CA ASP A 128 -9.43 -0.75 -9.04
C ASP A 128 -9.91 -0.53 -7.60
N LEU A 129 -9.13 -1.05 -6.68
CA LEU A 129 -9.28 -0.86 -5.24
C LEU A 129 -8.17 0.09 -4.77
N ALA A 130 -8.51 1.08 -3.95
CA ALA A 130 -7.56 1.86 -3.18
C ALA A 130 -7.87 1.71 -1.68
N VAL A 131 -6.87 1.33 -0.90
CA VAL A 131 -6.93 1.18 0.56
C VAL A 131 -6.01 2.24 1.17
N HIS A 132 -6.58 3.12 1.98
CA HIS A 132 -5.90 4.21 2.65
C HIS A 132 -5.78 3.87 4.14
N PHE A 133 -4.55 3.86 4.66
CA PHE A 133 -4.29 3.49 6.05
C PHE A 133 -3.02 4.16 6.58
N GLU A 134 -2.89 4.13 7.90
CA GLU A 134 -1.71 4.60 8.62
C GLU A 134 -0.77 3.42 8.88
N TYR A 135 0.42 3.48 8.30
CA TYR A 135 1.45 2.46 8.49
C TYR A 135 2.32 2.75 9.69
N GLN A 136 2.40 1.77 10.57
CA GLN A 136 3.36 1.69 11.66
C GLN A 136 4.41 0.63 11.30
N PRO A 137 5.71 0.97 11.31
CA PRO A 137 6.75 -0.03 11.16
C PRO A 137 6.59 -1.18 12.14
N GLN A 138 6.85 -2.42 11.70
CA GLN A 138 6.83 -3.67 12.50
C GLN A 138 5.44 -4.23 12.85
N HIS A 139 4.37 -3.71 12.24
CA HIS A 139 3.00 -4.20 12.47
C HIS A 139 2.47 -5.16 11.40
N ASP A 140 3.30 -5.63 10.45
CA ASP A 140 2.99 -6.59 9.37
C ASP A 140 1.69 -6.30 8.58
N ILE A 141 1.18 -5.07 8.69
CA ILE A 141 -0.15 -4.70 8.21
C ILE A 141 -0.21 -4.71 6.68
N ILE A 142 0.93 -4.39 6.03
CA ILE A 142 1.03 -4.38 4.56
C ILE A 142 0.93 -5.82 4.04
N ASP A 143 1.64 -6.76 4.66
CA ASP A 143 1.57 -8.18 4.29
C ASP A 143 0.16 -8.72 4.52
N ALA A 144 -0.45 -8.44 5.67
CA ALA A 144 -1.81 -8.86 5.99
C ALA A 144 -2.83 -8.38 4.93
N TYR A 145 -2.76 -7.10 4.57
CA TYR A 145 -3.67 -6.50 3.59
C TYR A 145 -3.45 -7.07 2.18
N ILE A 146 -2.19 -7.20 1.75
CA ILE A 146 -1.85 -7.80 0.45
C ILE A 146 -2.35 -9.24 0.39
N ARG A 147 -2.07 -10.05 1.41
CA ARG A 147 -2.49 -11.45 1.45
C ARG A 147 -3.99 -11.61 1.46
N TYR A 148 -4.71 -10.79 2.23
CA TYR A 148 -6.17 -10.85 2.28
C TYR A 148 -6.77 -10.54 0.90
N VAL A 149 -6.36 -9.43 0.27
CA VAL A 149 -6.89 -9.02 -1.03
C VAL A 149 -6.48 -10.01 -2.13
N LEU A 150 -5.21 -10.43 -2.19
CA LEU A 150 -4.76 -11.42 -3.17
C LEU A 150 -5.43 -12.79 -2.96
N GLY A 151 -5.61 -13.23 -1.72
CA GLY A 151 -6.29 -14.49 -1.42
C GLY A 151 -7.75 -14.46 -1.84
N MET A 152 -8.41 -13.32 -1.67
CA MET A 152 -9.77 -13.09 -2.15
C MET A 152 -9.88 -13.14 -3.69
N ILE A 153 -8.91 -12.55 -4.41
CA ILE A 153 -8.95 -12.46 -5.89
C ILE A 153 -8.51 -13.78 -6.54
N THR A 154 -7.49 -14.43 -5.99
CA THR A 154 -6.87 -15.62 -6.59
C THR A 154 -7.45 -16.94 -6.05
N GLY A 155 -8.22 -16.89 -4.95
CA GLY A 155 -8.68 -18.07 -4.22
C GLY A 155 -7.53 -18.86 -3.56
N ARG A 156 -6.30 -18.35 -3.61
CA ARG A 156 -5.14 -18.97 -2.94
C ARG A 156 -5.12 -18.44 -1.52
N ASN A 157 -5.38 -19.31 -0.54
CA ASN A 157 -4.98 -19.03 0.83
C ASN A 157 -3.45 -18.92 0.85
N THR A 158 -2.93 -17.70 0.86
CA THR A 158 -1.52 -17.40 1.10
C THR A 158 -1.25 -17.58 2.60
N ALA A 159 -1.31 -18.82 3.06
CA ALA A 159 -1.08 -19.20 4.45
C ALA A 159 0.29 -18.67 4.92
N ALA A 160 0.35 -18.26 6.19
CA ALA A 160 1.52 -17.74 6.89
C ALA A 160 2.72 -18.69 6.82
#